data_AF-A0A968NYE3-F1
#
_entry.id   AF-A0A968NYE3-F1
#
_cell.length_a   1.000
_cell.length_b   1.000
_cell.length_c   1.000
_cell.angle_alpha   90.00
_cell.angle_beta   90.00
_cell.angle_gamma   90.00
#
_symmetry.space_group_name_H-M   'P 1'
#
loop_
_entity.id
_entity.type
_entity.pdbx_description
1 polymer ?
#
loop_
_entity_poly.entity_id
_entity_poly.type
_entity_poly.pdbx_seq_one_letter_code
_entity_poly.pdbx_strand_id
1 'polypeptide(L)'
;MKLHPMTWTLVAVAGLLGGFVYFSEVRNASQSEETATQAASLFGFEEKQVQRFRVQTRLHNLLFERDSAGKWQMQEPDQTPASDASVAYLLNLLATQERDRVPHDQPR
;
A
#
# COMPACT_ATOMS: atom_id res chain seq x y z
N MET A 1 -42.98 -5.55 -38.56
CA MET A 1 -43.53 -5.99 -37.26
C MET A 1 -43.61 -4.78 -36.34
N LYS A 2 -44.81 -4.33 -35.96
CA LYS A 2 -45.00 -3.20 -35.02
C LYS A 2 -44.69 -3.70 -33.61
N LEU A 3 -43.46 -3.50 -33.17
CA LEU A 3 -43.03 -3.86 -31.82
C LEU A 3 -43.84 -3.01 -30.84
N HIS A 4 -44.54 -3.68 -29.93
CA HIS A 4 -45.36 -3.01 -28.92
C HIS A 4 -44.46 -2.14 -28.04
N PRO A 5 -44.89 -0.95 -27.60
CA PRO A 5 -44.09 -0.08 -26.72
C PRO A 5 -43.55 -0.83 -25.48
N MET A 6 -44.29 -1.84 -24.99
CA MET A 6 -43.89 -2.72 -23.89
C MET A 6 -42.57 -3.48 -24.15
N THR A 7 -42.35 -4.00 -25.36
CA THR A 7 -41.09 -4.68 -25.70
C THR A 7 -39.91 -3.72 -25.73
N TRP A 8 -40.15 -2.45 -26.07
CA TRP A 8 -39.09 -1.44 -26.10
C TRP A 8 -38.69 -0.99 -24.70
N THR A 9 -39.64 -0.90 -23.78
CA THR A 9 -39.36 -0.67 -22.35
C THR A 9 -38.50 -1.78 -21.77
N LEU A 10 -38.78 -3.04 -22.10
CA LEU A 10 -38.00 -4.18 -21.61
C LEU A 10 -36.55 -4.14 -22.10
N VAL A 11 -36.34 -3.80 -23.38
CA VAL A 11 -35.00 -3.65 -23.96
C VAL A 11 -34.23 -2.48 -23.33
N ALA A 12 -34.89 -1.35 -23.08
CA ALA A 12 -34.26 -0.20 -22.42
C ALA A 12 -33.81 -0.54 -20.99
N VAL A 13 -34.66 -1.25 -20.23
CA VAL A 13 -34.34 -1.71 -18.87
C VAL A 13 -33.19 -2.72 -18.89
N ALA A 14 -33.20 -3.70 -19.81
CA ALA A 14 -32.13 -4.66 -19.97
C ALA A 14 -30.79 -4.00 -20.34
N GLY A 15 -30.82 -3.00 -21.23
CA GLY A 15 -29.63 -2.21 -21.60
C GLY A 15 -29.07 -1.40 -20.43
N LEU A 16 -29.94 -0.77 -19.63
CA LEU A 16 -29.54 -0.03 -18.43
C LEU A 16 -28.92 -0.95 -17.38
N LEU A 17 -29.54 -2.10 -17.10
CA LEU A 17 -29.01 -3.09 -16.15
C LEU A 17 -27.68 -3.67 -16.64
N GLY A 18 -27.59 -4.06 -17.91
CA GLY A 18 -26.36 -4.60 -18.49
C GLY A 18 -25.22 -3.57 -18.50
N GLY A 19 -25.52 -2.33 -18.88
CA GLY A 19 -24.55 -1.23 -18.84
C GLY A 19 -24.09 -0.87 -17.43
N PHE A 20 -25.01 -0.88 -16.46
CA PHE A 20 -24.69 -0.63 -15.05
C PHE A 20 -23.80 -1.73 -14.46
N VAL A 21 -24.11 -3.01 -14.73
CA VAL A 21 -23.28 -4.13 -14.28
C VAL A 21 -21.90 -4.09 -14.94
N TYR A 22 -21.83 -3.89 -16.25
CA TYR A 22 -20.56 -3.78 -16.98
C TYR A 22 -19.69 -2.63 -16.45
N PHE A 23 -20.28 -1.46 -16.20
CA PHE A 23 -19.57 -0.34 -15.61
C PHE A 23 -19.13 -0.63 -14.17
N SER A 24 -19.94 -1.34 -13.38
CA SER A 24 -19.59 -1.74 -12.02
C SER A 24 -18.44 -2.75 -11.98
N GLU A 25 -18.39 -3.72 -12.89
CA GLU A 25 -17.29 -4.70 -12.99
C GLU A 25 -15.97 -4.04 -13.40
N VAL A 26 -16.00 -3.14 -14.40
CA VAL A 26 -14.81 -2.39 -14.84
C VAL A 26 -14.25 -1.52 -13.71
N ARG A 27 -15.13 -0.89 -12.92
CA ARG A 27 -14.72 -0.07 -11.78
C ARG A 27 -14.22 -0.90 -10.60
N ASN A 28 -14.82 -2.07 -10.34
CA ASN A 28 -14.35 -2.99 -9.31
C ASN A 28 -13.00 -3.63 -9.67
N ALA A 29 -12.78 -3.95 -10.95
CA ALA A 29 -11.52 -4.53 -11.43
C ALA A 29 -10.37 -3.53 -11.27
N SER A 30 -10.58 -2.27 -11.67
CA SER A 30 -9.60 -1.19 -11.48
C SER A 30 -9.36 -0.85 -10.01
N GLN A 31 -10.41 -0.83 -9.18
CA GLN A 31 -10.25 -0.64 -7.74
C GLN A 31 -9.52 -1.82 -7.07
N SER A 32 -9.67 -3.05 -7.58
CA SER A 32 -8.94 -4.22 -7.08
C SER A 32 -7.46 -4.18 -7.45
N GLU A 33 -7.07 -3.64 -8.61
CA GLU A 33 -5.66 -3.44 -8.99
C GLU A 33 -4.97 -2.37 -8.14
N GLU A 34 -5.66 -1.26 -7.85
CA GLU A 34 -5.16 -0.20 -6.96
C GLU A 34 -5.03 -0.72 -5.50
N THR A 35 -6.00 -1.51 -5.04
CA THR A 35 -5.98 -2.09 -3.69
C THR A 35 -4.97 -3.24 -3.57
N ALA A 36 -4.75 -4.03 -4.62
CA ALA A 36 -3.76 -5.11 -4.65
C ALA A 36 -2.32 -4.59 -4.65
N THR A 37 -2.06 -3.48 -5.34
CA THR A 37 -0.74 -2.80 -5.32
C THR A 37 -0.44 -2.25 -3.92
N GLN A 38 -1.45 -1.71 -3.23
CA GLN A 38 -1.30 -1.26 -1.84
C GLN A 38 -1.18 -2.42 -0.84
N ALA A 39 -1.76 -3.58 -1.14
CA ALA A 39 -1.69 -4.79 -0.32
C ALA A 39 -0.38 -5.60 -0.48
N ALA A 40 0.48 -5.23 -1.44
CA ALA A 40 1.78 -5.89 -1.67
C ALA A 40 2.89 -5.36 -0.74
N SER A 41 2.78 -4.11 -0.28
CA SER A 41 3.70 -3.58 0.73
C SER A 41 3.41 -4.19 2.10
N LEU A 42 4.43 -4.75 2.74
CA LEU A 42 4.35 -5.26 4.11
C LEU A 42 3.96 -4.18 5.12
N PHE A 43 4.23 -2.92 4.79
CA PHE A 43 4.05 -1.79 5.68
C PHE A 43 3.39 -0.61 4.95
N GLY A 44 2.17 -0.26 5.35
CA GLY A 44 1.40 0.84 4.75
C GLY A 44 1.84 2.26 5.18
N PHE A 45 3.13 2.48 5.45
CA PHE A 45 3.64 3.80 5.80
C PHE A 45 4.57 4.34 4.72
N GLU A 46 4.53 5.66 4.51
CA GLU A 46 5.51 6.38 3.70
C GLU A 46 6.67 6.86 4.59
N GLU A 47 7.88 6.95 4.04
CA GLU A 47 9.08 7.45 4.74
C GLU A 47 8.82 8.78 5.47
N LYS A 48 8.08 9.69 4.82
CA LYS A 48 7.78 11.03 5.34
C LYS A 48 6.88 11.00 6.58
N GLN A 49 6.14 9.92 6.80
CA GLN A 49 5.24 9.77 7.95
C GLN A 49 5.98 9.28 9.21
N VAL A 50 7.24 8.84 9.07
CA VAL A 50 8.03 8.33 10.19
C VAL A 50 8.74 9.49 10.90
N GLN A 51 8.39 9.72 12.17
CA GLN A 51 9.03 10.72 13.03
C GLN A 51 10.13 10.14 13.93
N ARG A 52 9.97 8.87 14.33
CA ARG A 52 10.88 8.18 15.24
C ARG A 52 10.87 6.70 14.92
N PHE A 53 12.04 6.07 14.94
CA PHE A 53 12.17 4.62 14.84
C PHE A 53 13.31 4.12 15.72
N ARG A 54 13.22 2.85 16.10
CA ARG A 54 14.21 2.20 16.97
C ARG A 54 14.68 0.90 16.33
N VAL A 55 15.99 0.71 16.29
CA VAL A 55 16.63 -0.51 15.81
C VAL A 55 17.20 -1.26 17.01
N GLN A 56 16.58 -2.40 17.34
CA GLN A 56 17.03 -3.27 18.41
C GLN A 56 17.71 -4.50 17.82
N THR A 57 18.97 -4.68 18.16
CA THR A 57 19.74 -5.90 17.89
C THR A 57 20.12 -6.54 19.22
N ARG A 58 20.72 -7.74 19.20
CA ARG A 58 21.19 -8.39 20.43
C ARG A 58 22.26 -7.58 21.18
N LEU A 59 22.96 -6.70 20.46
CA LEU A 59 24.13 -5.97 20.97
C LEU A 59 23.87 -4.47 21.15
N HIS A 60 22.98 -3.89 20.35
CA HIS A 60 22.78 -2.45 20.30
C HIS A 60 21.30 -2.10 20.24
N ASN A 61 20.95 -1.01 20.91
CA ASN A 61 19.66 -0.36 20.82
C ASN A 61 19.90 1.07 20.29
N LEU A 62 19.44 1.33 19.07
CA LEU A 62 19.64 2.60 18.40
C LEU A 62 18.29 3.30 18.27
N LEU A 63 18.18 4.52 18.79
CA LEU A 63 16.97 5.34 18.68
C LEU A 63 17.24 6.51 17.74
N PHE A 64 16.36 6.71 16.76
CA PHE A 64 16.45 7.80 15.79
C PHE A 64 15.18 8.62 15.80
N GLU A 65 15.30 9.94 15.72
CA GLU A 65 14.20 10.90 15.74
C GLU A 65 14.49 12.09 14.83
N ARG A 66 13.45 12.64 14.20
CA ARG A 66 13.55 13.91 13.47
C ARG A 66 13.52 15.08 14.44
N ASP A 67 14.46 16.01 14.27
CA ASP A 67 14.45 17.27 14.99
C ASP A 67 13.40 18.26 14.44
N SER A 68 13.30 19.43 15.07
CA SER A 68 12.38 20.49 14.65
C SER A 68 12.71 21.09 13.27
N ALA A 69 13.93 20.87 12.75
CA ALA A 69 14.33 21.24 11.40
C ALA A 69 14.12 20.10 10.38
N GLY A 70 13.58 18.96 10.82
CA GLY A 70 13.29 17.79 9.99
C GLY A 70 14.52 16.92 9.69
N LYS A 71 15.64 17.12 10.36
CA LYS A 71 16.86 16.32 10.20
C LYS A 71 16.87 15.14 11.16
N TRP A 72 17.45 14.03 10.74
CA TRP A 72 17.56 12.85 11.58
C TRP A 72 18.68 13.00 12.62
N GLN A 73 18.34 12.68 13.86
CA GLN A 73 19.26 12.62 14.99
C GLN A 73 19.18 11.23 15.61
N MET A 74 20.32 10.66 15.98
CA MET A 74 20.39 9.52 16.88
C MET A 74 20.27 10.03 18.31
N GLN A 75 19.35 9.47 19.08
CA GLN A 75 19.11 9.81 20.49
C GLN A 75 19.74 8.79 21.45
N GLU A 76 19.90 7.54 21.01
CA GLU A 76 20.57 6.47 21.76
C GLU A 76 21.51 5.69 20.81
N PRO A 77 22.72 5.28 21.27
CA PRO A 77 23.29 5.53 22.60
C PRO A 77 23.82 6.95 22.80
N ASP A 78 24.25 7.62 21.74
CA ASP A 78 24.86 8.95 21.78
C ASP A 78 24.03 9.94 20.96
N GLN A 79 23.86 11.15 21.51
CA GLN A 79 23.13 12.22 20.84
C GLN A 79 23.95 12.81 19.69
N THR A 80 23.77 12.27 18.49
CA THR A 80 24.58 12.61 17.32
C THR A 80 23.73 12.79 16.07
N PRO A 81 24.12 13.69 15.14
CA PRO A 81 23.45 13.80 13.85
C PRO A 81 23.52 12.47 13.10
N ALA A 82 22.37 11.99 12.64
CA ALA A 82 22.28 10.80 11.82
C ALA A 82 22.37 11.18 10.33
N SER A 83 22.77 10.21 9.50
CA SER A 83 22.77 10.40 8.04
C SER A 83 21.36 10.32 7.49
N ASP A 84 20.81 11.45 7.03
CA ASP A 84 19.47 11.51 6.42
C ASP A 84 19.33 10.52 5.25
N ALA A 85 20.35 10.41 4.40
CA ALA A 85 20.36 9.50 3.27
C ALA A 85 20.31 8.02 3.69
N SER A 86 21.03 7.66 4.77
CA SER A 86 21.05 6.28 5.28
C SER A 86 19.70 5.92 5.91
N VAL A 87 19.11 6.86 6.65
CA VAL A 87 17.78 6.66 7.24
C VAL A 87 16.70 6.53 6.16
N ALA A 88 16.70 7.43 5.17
CA ALA A 88 15.77 7.37 4.05
C ALA A 88 15.87 6.03 3.30
N TYR A 89 17.10 5.57 3.04
CA TYR A 89 17.33 4.27 2.41
C TYR A 89 16.74 3.10 3.22
N LEU A 90 16.97 3.06 4.54
CA LEU A 90 16.44 2.00 5.42
C LEU A 90 14.91 2.01 5.49
N LEU A 91 14.31 3.20 5.65
CA LEU A 91 12.86 3.34 5.69
C LEU A 91 12.22 2.97 4.34
N ASN A 92 12.86 3.33 3.23
CA ASN A 92 12.39 2.96 1.90
C ASN A 92 12.50 1.45 1.65
N LEU A 93 13.56 0.79 2.14
CA LEU A 93 13.68 -0.66 2.10
C LEU A 93 12.52 -1.31 2.87
N LEU A 94 12.20 -0.82 4.07
CA LEU A 94 11.07 -1.33 4.85
C LEU A 94 9.73 -1.12 4.13
N ALA A 95 9.49 0.09 3.61
CA ALA A 95 8.24 0.43 2.92
C ALA A 95 8.07 -0.33 1.58
N THR A 96 9.16 -0.69 0.92
CA THR A 96 9.15 -1.36 -0.40
C THR A 96 9.36 -2.88 -0.30
N GLN A 97 9.68 -3.41 0.88
CA GLN A 97 9.83 -4.85 1.07
C GLN A 97 8.49 -5.55 0.78
N GLU A 98 8.45 -6.24 -0.34
CA GLU A 98 7.34 -7.12 -0.71
C GLU A 98 7.39 -8.37 0.16
N ARG A 99 6.21 -8.82 0.56
CA ARG A 99 6.03 -10.02 1.37
C ARG A 99 6.44 -11.24 0.55
N ASP A 100 7.63 -11.78 0.82
CA ASP A 100 8.08 -13.05 0.24
C ASP A 100 7.17 -14.18 0.77
N ARG A 101 6.04 -14.40 0.09
CA ARG A 101 5.15 -15.53 0.34
C ARG A 101 5.84 -16.74 -0.25
N VAL A 102 6.80 -17.32 0.47
CA VAL A 102 7.25 -18.67 0.17
C VAL A 102 6.10 -19.61 0.54
N PRO A 103 5.40 -20.26 -0.42
CA PRO A 103 4.37 -21.23 -0.08
C PRO A 103 5.07 -22.43 0.57
N HIS A 104 4.71 -22.72 1.83
CA HIS A 104 5.26 -23.83 2.62
C HIS A 104 4.66 -25.18 2.18
N ASP A 105 4.66 -25.50 0.90
CA ASP A 105 4.22 -26.81 0.41
C ASP A 105 5.35 -27.51 -0.35
N GLN A 106 6.29 -28.05 0.41
CA GLN A 106 7.17 -29.12 -0.08
C GLN A 106 6.85 -30.40 0.70
N PRO A 107 6.22 -31.41 0.07
CA PRO A 107 6.11 -32.72 0.69
C PRO A 107 7.48 -33.40 0.70
N ARG A 108 7.79 -34.04 1.83
CA ARG A 108 8.96 -34.91 2.02
C ARG A 108 8.82 -36.23 1.28
#